data_AF-A0A6P5MR31-F1
#
_entry.id   AF-A0A6P5MR31-F1
#
_cell.length_a   1.000
_cell.length_b   1.000
_cell.length_c   1.000
_cell.angle_alpha   90.00
_cell.angle_beta   90.00
_cell.angle_gamma   90.00
#
_symmetry.space_group_name_H-M   'P 1'
#
loop_
_entity.id
_entity.type
_entity.pdbx_description
1 polymer ?
#
loop_
_entity_poly.entity_id
_entity_poly.type
_entity_poly.pdbx_seq_one_letter_code
_entity_poly.pdbx_strand_id
1 'polypeptide(L)'
;MGELNFFLGLQIKQGKEGTFVSQTKYCKELLKRFGMDNAKAMDTPMSTTCYLDKDEQGKSIDVKKYRGMIRSLLYLTASRPDIMFSVCMCARYQANPKESHLNAVKRIMKYLIGTLNVGLWYPKGSTCDLIGYSDSDFADCKLDRKSTSSTCHLLGNSLVSWYTRSHGFCSN
;
A
#
# COMPACT_ATOMS: atom_id res chain seq x y z
N MET A 1 1.67 10.01 32.19
CA MET A 1 2.00 10.24 30.77
C MET A 1 0.69 10.55 30.05
N GLY A 2 0.62 11.62 29.27
CA GLY A 2 -0.61 12.07 28.61
C GLY A 2 -1.01 11.18 27.43
N GLU A 3 -2.29 11.21 27.05
CA GLU A 3 -2.82 10.47 25.91
C GLU A 3 -2.18 10.92 24.59
N LEU A 4 -1.58 9.98 23.86
CA LEU A 4 -0.95 10.24 22.58
C LEU A 4 -2.03 10.27 21.48
N ASN A 5 -2.53 11.46 21.16
CA ASN A 5 -3.58 11.63 20.16
C ASN A 5 -3.06 11.66 18.70
N PHE A 6 -1.80 12.08 18.51
CA PHE A 6 -1.15 12.18 17.21
C PHE A 6 0.32 11.79 17.29
N PHE A 7 0.77 10.92 16.40
CA PHE A 7 2.19 10.56 16.28
C PHE A 7 2.58 10.36 14.81
N LEU A 8 3.57 11.11 14.32
CA LEU A 8 4.06 11.00 12.94
C LEU A 8 3.00 11.17 11.83
N GLY A 9 1.81 11.74 12.12
CA GLY A 9 0.69 11.82 11.18
C GLY A 9 -0.33 10.68 11.29
N LEU A 10 -0.08 9.72 12.18
CA LEU A 10 -1.05 8.72 12.65
C LEU A 10 -1.95 9.34 13.72
N GLN A 11 -3.26 9.21 13.54
CA GLN A 11 -4.30 9.50 14.52
C GLN A 11 -4.51 8.27 15.39
N ILE A 12 -4.25 8.41 16.68
CA ILE A 12 -4.33 7.32 17.65
C ILE A 12 -5.47 7.64 18.60
N LYS A 13 -6.42 6.71 18.73
CA LYS A 13 -7.51 6.78 19.71
C LYS A 13 -7.32 5.62 20.67
N GLN A 14 -6.86 5.92 21.87
CA GLN A 14 -6.72 4.94 22.95
C GLN A 14 -8.03 4.88 23.73
N GLY A 15 -8.56 3.68 23.92
CA GLY A 15 -9.77 3.42 24.70
C GLY A 15 -9.56 2.28 25.70
N LYS A 16 -10.57 2.04 26.54
CA LYS A 16 -10.53 0.95 27.54
C LYS A 16 -10.42 -0.44 26.90
N GLU A 17 -10.99 -0.60 25.71
CA GLU A 17 -11.07 -1.85 24.95
C GLU A 17 -9.89 -2.08 23.99
N GLY A 18 -9.07 -1.06 23.72
CA GLY A 18 -8.01 -1.16 22.71
C GLY A 18 -7.52 0.19 22.17
N THR A 19 -6.60 0.14 21.22
CA THR A 19 -6.05 1.29 20.51
C THR A 19 -6.46 1.25 19.04
N PHE A 20 -7.07 2.31 18.53
CA PHE A 20 -7.35 2.49 17.11
C PHE A 20 -6.32 3.43 16.48
N VAL A 21 -5.72 3.01 15.37
CA VAL A 21 -4.73 3.79 14.63
C VAL A 21 -5.26 4.05 13.22
N SER A 22 -5.33 5.31 12.82
CA SER A 22 -5.84 5.72 11.49
C SER A 22 -5.02 6.85 10.89
N GLN A 23 -5.07 7.02 9.57
CA GLN A 23 -4.36 8.09 8.84
C GLN A 23 -5.31 8.95 8.00
N THR A 24 -6.56 9.14 8.46
CA THR A 24 -7.62 9.81 7.68
C THR A 24 -7.21 11.21 7.21
N LYS A 25 -6.50 11.99 8.04
CA LYS A 25 -6.00 13.32 7.64
C LYS A 25 -5.00 13.23 6.49
N TYR A 26 -4.03 12.31 6.59
CA TYR A 26 -3.03 12.10 5.54
C TYR A 26 -3.68 11.63 4.23
N CYS A 27 -4.64 10.70 4.29
CA CYS A 27 -5.40 10.28 3.10
C CYS A 27 -6.07 11.47 2.39
N LYS A 28 -6.73 12.36 3.14
CA LYS A 28 -7.39 13.54 2.56
C LYS A 28 -6.39 14.51 1.91
N GLU A 29 -5.27 14.79 2.58
CA GLU A 29 -4.21 15.64 2.04
C GLU A 29 -3.57 15.01 0.79
N LEU A 30 -3.37 13.70 0.81
CA LEU A 30 -2.84 12.95 -0.33
C LEU A 30 -3.76 13.05 -1.55
N LEU A 31 -5.05 12.81 -1.37
CA LEU A 31 -6.04 12.91 -2.44
C LEU A 31 -6.10 14.32 -3.02
N LYS A 32 -6.09 15.35 -2.15
CA LYS A 32 -6.06 16.75 -2.58
C LYS A 32 -4.78 17.09 -3.35
N ARG A 33 -3.62 16.61 -2.89
CA ARG A 33 -2.31 16.84 -3.55
C ARG A 33 -2.28 16.33 -4.99
N PHE A 34 -2.98 15.22 -5.27
CA PHE A 34 -3.03 14.61 -6.60
C PHE A 34 -4.32 14.92 -7.38
N GLY A 35 -5.18 15.81 -6.87
CA GLY A 35 -6.41 16.23 -7.54
C GLY A 35 -7.47 15.12 -7.66
N MET A 36 -7.53 14.24 -6.65
CA MET A 36 -8.43 13.08 -6.60
C MET A 36 -9.53 13.25 -5.54
N ASP A 37 -9.70 14.43 -4.96
CA ASP A 37 -10.66 14.72 -3.88
C ASP A 37 -12.13 14.53 -4.31
N ASN A 38 -12.47 14.82 -5.57
CA ASN A 38 -13.84 14.67 -6.11
C ASN A 38 -14.02 13.43 -7.00
N ALA A 39 -13.08 12.48 -6.97
CA ALA A 39 -13.18 11.29 -7.80
C ALA A 39 -14.22 10.30 -7.25
N LYS A 40 -14.92 9.59 -8.14
CA LYS A 40 -15.86 8.53 -7.74
C LYS A 40 -15.13 7.43 -6.98
N ALA A 41 -15.62 7.11 -5.78
CA ALA A 41 -15.11 6.01 -4.98
C ALA A 41 -15.24 4.67 -5.70
N MET A 42 -14.36 3.73 -5.37
CA MET A 42 -14.43 2.35 -5.85
C MET A 42 -14.25 1.37 -4.70
N ASP A 43 -14.84 0.19 -4.82
CA ASP A 43 -14.86 -0.80 -3.75
C ASP A 43 -13.60 -1.67 -3.69
N THR A 44 -12.80 -1.68 -4.76
CA THR A 44 -11.58 -2.49 -4.82
C THR A 44 -10.34 -1.67 -5.21
N PRO A 45 -9.19 -1.86 -4.53
CA PRO A 45 -7.95 -1.16 -4.83
C PRO A 45 -7.31 -1.61 -6.15
N MET A 46 -7.64 -2.80 -6.63
CA MET A 46 -7.18 -3.36 -7.91
C MET A 46 -8.29 -4.25 -8.49
N SER A 47 -8.35 -4.36 -9.83
CA SER A 47 -9.29 -5.29 -10.47
C SER A 47 -8.73 -6.71 -10.39
N THR A 48 -9.57 -7.70 -10.07
CA THR A 48 -9.22 -9.13 -10.05
C THR A 48 -8.76 -9.65 -11.41
N THR A 49 -9.04 -8.93 -12.50
CA THR A 49 -8.72 -9.32 -13.88
C THR A 49 -7.65 -8.45 -14.54
N CYS A 50 -7.16 -7.38 -13.89
CA CYS A 50 -6.15 -6.51 -14.48
C CYS A 50 -4.74 -7.02 -14.19
N TYR A 51 -4.22 -7.87 -15.09
CA TYR A 51 -2.78 -8.04 -15.22
C TYR A 51 -2.18 -6.69 -15.66
N LEU A 52 -1.41 -6.04 -14.79
CA LEU A 52 -0.56 -4.91 -15.21
C LEU A 52 0.58 -5.48 -16.04
N ASP A 53 0.54 -5.30 -17.35
CA ASP A 53 1.63 -5.62 -18.27
C ASP A 53 2.59 -4.43 -18.42
N LYS A 54 3.83 -4.66 -18.86
CA LYS A 54 4.86 -3.61 -19.09
C LYS A 54 4.40 -2.52 -20.06
N ASP A 55 3.40 -2.82 -20.89
CA ASP A 55 2.75 -1.85 -21.80
C ASP A 55 3.79 -1.04 -22.60
N GLU A 56 4.65 -1.76 -23.32
CA GLU A 56 5.82 -1.18 -24.00
C GLU A 56 5.42 -0.07 -24.99
N GLN A 57 4.28 -0.25 -25.66
CA GLN A 57 3.67 0.70 -26.60
C GLN A 57 2.85 1.81 -25.92
N GLY A 58 2.57 1.68 -24.63
CA GLY A 58 1.79 2.65 -23.87
C GLY A 58 2.45 4.01 -23.82
N LYS A 59 1.62 5.05 -23.66
CA LYS A 59 2.09 6.42 -23.51
C LYS A 59 2.93 6.55 -22.24
N SER A 60 4.17 7.00 -22.41
CA SER A 60 5.06 7.29 -21.29
C SER A 60 4.52 8.48 -20.49
N ILE A 61 4.64 8.40 -19.17
CA ILE A 61 4.22 9.46 -18.25
C ILE A 61 5.41 10.01 -17.46
N ASP A 62 5.21 11.12 -16.76
CA ASP A 62 6.25 11.69 -15.91
C ASP A 62 6.59 10.73 -14.74
N VAL A 63 7.81 10.19 -14.83
CA VAL A 63 8.41 9.28 -13.85
C VAL A 63 8.46 9.93 -12.46
N LYS A 64 8.77 11.23 -12.36
CA LYS A 64 8.88 11.92 -11.07
C LYS A 64 7.52 11.98 -10.37
N LYS A 65 6.48 12.35 -11.12
CA LYS A 65 5.10 12.39 -10.62
C LYS A 65 4.63 11.01 -10.18
N TYR A 66 4.85 9.98 -11.01
CA TYR A 66 4.49 8.60 -10.67
C TYR A 66 5.20 8.10 -9.41
N ARG A 67 6.52 8.31 -9.33
CA ARG A 67 7.32 7.91 -8.17
C ARG A 67 6.88 8.63 -6.90
N GLY A 68 6.48 9.90 -7.01
CA GLY A 68 5.87 10.65 -5.91
C GLY A 68 4.57 10.00 -5.41
N MET A 69 3.68 9.60 -6.31
CA MET A 69 2.42 8.92 -5.95
C MET A 69 2.68 7.58 -5.25
N ILE A 70 3.57 6.75 -5.80
CA ILE A 70 3.92 5.45 -5.21
C ILE A 70 4.51 5.62 -3.82
N ARG A 71 5.44 6.56 -3.62
CA ARG A 71 6.03 6.80 -2.29
C ARG A 71 5.00 7.22 -1.25
N SER A 72 4.06 8.08 -1.62
CA SER A 72 2.99 8.50 -0.70
C SER A 72 2.01 7.38 -0.39
N LEU A 73 1.69 6.53 -1.36
CA LEU A 73 0.86 5.33 -1.13
C LEU A 73 1.61 4.30 -0.28
N LEU A 74 2.91 4.15 -0.45
CA LEU A 74 3.74 3.25 0.33
C LEU A 74 3.82 3.65 1.80
N TYR A 75 3.76 4.95 2.10
CA TYR A 75 3.66 5.42 3.48
C TYR A 75 2.33 5.02 4.12
N LEU A 76 1.24 5.01 3.34
CA LEU A 76 -0.08 4.61 3.81
C LEU A 76 -0.19 3.12 4.15
N THR A 77 0.58 2.25 3.48
CA THR A 77 0.50 0.79 3.71
C THR A 77 0.80 0.41 5.16
N ALA A 78 1.54 1.24 5.90
CA ALA A 78 1.81 1.03 7.32
C ALA A 78 0.54 0.99 8.18
N SER A 79 -0.48 1.79 7.85
CA SER A 79 -1.78 1.80 8.54
C SER A 79 -2.90 1.12 7.75
N ARG A 80 -2.64 0.83 6.47
CA ARG A 80 -3.60 0.28 5.51
C ARG A 80 -2.99 -0.91 4.77
N PRO A 81 -2.86 -2.07 5.43
CA PRO A 81 -2.29 -3.27 4.79
C PRO A 81 -3.15 -3.78 3.62
N ASP A 82 -4.44 -3.43 3.59
CA ASP A 82 -5.40 -3.77 2.54
C ASP A 82 -5.02 -3.25 1.14
N ILE A 83 -4.31 -2.11 1.05
CA ILE A 83 -3.83 -1.58 -0.24
C ILE A 83 -2.41 -2.02 -0.58
N MET A 84 -1.71 -2.71 0.33
CA MET A 84 -0.28 -3.02 0.22
C MET A 84 0.05 -3.77 -1.06
N PHE A 85 -0.68 -4.84 -1.34
CA PHE A 85 -0.48 -5.66 -2.54
C PHE A 85 -0.57 -4.82 -3.83
N SER A 86 -1.64 -4.03 -3.95
CA SER A 86 -1.88 -3.19 -5.13
C SER A 86 -0.78 -2.14 -5.33
N VAL A 87 -0.30 -1.53 -4.25
CA VAL A 87 0.78 -0.53 -4.29
C VAL A 87 2.11 -1.18 -4.66
N CYS A 88 2.44 -2.33 -4.08
CA CYS A 88 3.67 -3.08 -4.38
C CYS A 88 3.73 -3.49 -5.85
N MET A 89 2.61 -3.95 -6.42
CA MET A 89 2.51 -4.27 -7.84
C MET A 89 2.77 -3.06 -8.74
N CYS A 90 2.19 -1.90 -8.41
CA CYS A 90 2.41 -0.67 -9.17
C CYS A 90 3.86 -0.13 -9.02
N ALA A 91 4.51 -0.39 -7.88
CA ALA A 91 5.88 0.06 -7.61
C ALA A 91 6.93 -0.60 -8.51
N ARG A 92 6.66 -1.81 -9.05
CA ARG A 92 7.55 -2.52 -9.98
C ARG A 92 7.84 -1.72 -11.25
N TYR A 93 6.87 -0.91 -11.68
CA TYR A 93 6.96 -0.10 -12.90
C TYR A 93 7.48 1.32 -12.67
N GLN A 94 8.06 1.63 -11.49
CA GLN A 94 8.55 2.97 -11.17
C GLN A 94 9.69 3.48 -12.07
N ALA A 95 10.43 2.56 -12.72
CA ALA A 95 11.55 2.91 -13.59
C ALA A 95 11.09 3.44 -14.96
N ASN A 96 10.01 2.86 -15.49
CA ASN A 96 9.42 3.24 -16.77
C ASN A 96 7.88 3.16 -16.70
N PRO A 97 7.22 4.12 -16.04
CA PRO A 97 5.78 4.09 -15.88
C PRO A 97 5.04 4.53 -17.14
N LYS A 98 3.88 3.90 -17.34
CA LYS A 98 2.99 4.06 -18.49
C LYS A 98 1.62 4.55 -18.04
N GLU A 99 0.80 4.98 -18.98
CA GLU A 99 -0.55 5.47 -18.69
C GLU A 99 -1.45 4.40 -18.05
N SER A 100 -1.32 3.13 -18.46
CA SER A 100 -1.96 1.98 -17.82
C SER A 100 -1.62 1.86 -16.33
N HIS A 101 -0.34 1.99 -15.98
CA HIS A 101 0.14 1.98 -14.59
C HIS A 101 -0.40 3.17 -13.78
N LEU A 102 -0.46 4.36 -14.39
CA LEU A 102 -1.06 5.53 -13.75
C LEU A 102 -2.54 5.32 -13.45
N ASN A 103 -3.28 4.68 -14.36
CA ASN A 103 -4.69 4.37 -14.16
C ASN A 103 -4.90 3.37 -13.01
N ALA A 104 -3.99 2.41 -12.84
CA ALA A 104 -3.99 1.51 -11.68
C ALA A 104 -3.78 2.28 -10.36
N VAL A 105 -2.81 3.20 -10.31
CA VAL A 105 -2.57 4.05 -9.14
C VAL A 105 -3.78 4.95 -8.84
N LYS A 106 -4.41 5.55 -9.85
CA LYS A 106 -5.65 6.32 -9.69
C LYS A 106 -6.79 5.47 -9.14
N ARG A 107 -6.87 4.19 -9.53
CA ARG A 107 -7.85 3.23 -8.98
C ARG A 107 -7.63 2.99 -7.49
N ILE A 108 -6.38 2.82 -7.04
CA ILE A 108 -6.05 2.74 -5.60
C ILE A 108 -6.48 4.02 -4.87
N MET A 109 -6.22 5.20 -5.44
CA MET A 109 -6.66 6.47 -4.85
C MET A 109 -8.19 6.57 -4.76
N LYS A 110 -8.94 6.11 -5.78
CA LYS A 110 -10.41 6.07 -5.72
C LYS A 110 -10.92 5.14 -4.61
N TYR A 111 -10.25 4.03 -4.38
CA TYR A 111 -10.57 3.14 -3.27
C TYR A 111 -10.36 3.81 -1.90
N LEU A 112 -9.29 4.61 -1.76
CA LEU A 112 -9.04 5.38 -0.54
C LEU A 112 -10.14 6.40 -0.23
N ILE A 113 -10.81 6.96 -1.25
CA ILE A 113 -11.95 7.88 -1.06
C ILE A 113 -13.12 7.16 -0.38
N GLY A 114 -13.43 5.93 -0.81
CA GLY A 114 -14.50 5.13 -0.20
C GLY A 114 -14.16 4.63 1.20
N THR A 115 -12.88 4.59 1.56
CA THR A 115 -12.37 3.94 2.77
C THR A 115 -11.57 4.86 3.68
N LEU A 116 -11.90 6.16 3.72
CA LEU A 116 -11.14 7.17 4.49
C LEU A 116 -11.07 6.92 6.01
N ASN A 117 -12.08 6.25 6.57
CA ASN A 117 -12.21 6.00 8.01
C ASN A 117 -11.67 4.62 8.44
N VAL A 118 -11.10 3.85 7.50
CA VAL A 118 -10.50 2.55 7.80
C VAL A 118 -9.13 2.74 8.45
N GLY A 119 -8.85 1.94 9.48
CA GLY A 119 -7.60 1.95 10.23
C GLY A 119 -7.36 0.61 10.94
N LEU A 120 -6.27 0.53 11.69
CA LEU A 120 -5.88 -0.66 12.46
C LEU A 120 -6.52 -0.61 13.85
N TRP A 121 -7.09 -1.72 14.27
CA TRP A 121 -7.64 -1.90 15.62
C TRP A 121 -6.78 -2.89 16.41
N TYR A 122 -6.28 -2.44 17.55
CA TYR A 122 -5.47 -3.21 18.49
C TYR A 122 -6.28 -3.46 19.77
N PRO A 123 -6.93 -4.63 19.93
CA PRO A 123 -7.68 -4.92 21.14
C PRO A 123 -6.76 -5.02 22.36
N LYS A 124 -7.25 -4.58 23.52
CA LYS A 124 -6.50 -4.68 24.78
C LYS A 124 -6.47 -6.14 25.25
N GLY A 125 -5.27 -6.66 25.53
CA GLY A 125 -5.10 -8.02 26.04
C GLY A 125 -4.89 -9.11 24.98
N SER A 126 -4.68 -8.75 23.71
CA SER A 126 -4.16 -9.70 22.73
C SER A 126 -2.76 -10.17 23.15
N THR A 127 -2.50 -11.47 23.06
CA THR A 127 -1.14 -12.00 23.12
C THR A 127 -0.29 -11.28 22.07
N CYS A 128 0.89 -10.81 22.46
CA CYS A 128 1.85 -10.17 21.56
C CYS A 128 2.48 -11.20 20.61
N ASP A 129 1.65 -11.94 19.86
CA ASP A 129 2.12 -12.97 18.95
C ASP A 129 2.57 -12.31 17.66
N LEU A 130 3.88 -12.37 17.39
CA LEU A 130 4.42 -11.84 16.15
C LEU A 130 4.04 -12.79 14.99
N ILE A 131 2.95 -12.51 14.28
CA ILE A 131 2.52 -13.28 13.11
C ILE A 131 3.22 -12.71 11.87
N GLY A 132 4.22 -13.42 11.36
CA GLY A 132 4.86 -13.10 10.09
C GLY A 132 4.17 -13.81 8.94
N TYR A 133 3.52 -13.08 8.02
CA TYR A 133 3.16 -13.67 6.72
C TYR A 133 4.30 -13.42 5.73
N SER A 134 4.86 -14.51 5.22
CA SER A 134 5.81 -14.52 4.11
C SER A 134 5.11 -15.15 2.93
N ASP A 135 4.79 -14.34 1.92
CA ASP A 135 4.25 -14.83 0.66
C ASP A 135 5.34 -14.71 -0.41
N SER A 136 5.59 -15.82 -1.10
CA SER A 136 6.60 -15.94 -2.12
C SER A 136 5.95 -16.46 -3.40
N ASP A 137 5.53 -15.54 -4.28
CA ASP A 137 5.07 -15.88 -5.61
C ASP A 137 6.25 -16.32 -6.49
N PHE A 138 6.53 -17.62 -6.47
CA PHE A 138 7.37 -18.29 -7.46
C PHE A 138 6.47 -18.97 -8.48
N ALA A 139 5.99 -18.22 -9.49
CA ALA A 139 5.70 -18.71 -10.85
C ALA A 139 4.80 -17.79 -11.71
N ASP A 140 4.05 -16.83 -11.16
CA ASP A 140 3.02 -16.12 -11.96
C ASP A 140 3.45 -14.76 -12.56
N CYS A 141 4.74 -14.42 -12.51
CA CYS A 141 5.27 -13.21 -13.18
C CYS A 141 6.03 -13.61 -14.45
N LYS A 142 5.36 -13.61 -15.62
CA LYS A 142 6.01 -13.79 -16.95
C LYS A 142 7.05 -12.72 -17.29
N LEU A 143 7.15 -11.64 -16.50
CA LEU A 143 7.89 -10.43 -16.83
C LEU A 143 9.35 -10.39 -16.36
N ASP A 144 9.70 -11.13 -15.31
CA ASP A 144 11.07 -11.28 -14.82
C ASP A 144 11.10 -12.57 -14.00
N ARG A 145 12.00 -13.52 -14.30
CA ARG A 145 12.23 -14.75 -13.50
C ARG A 145 12.93 -14.41 -12.17
N LYS A 146 12.44 -13.39 -11.45
CA LYS A 146 12.97 -12.92 -10.17
C LYS A 146 11.93 -13.11 -9.09
N SER A 147 12.30 -13.89 -8.08
CA SER A 147 11.49 -14.09 -6.89
C SER A 147 11.46 -12.78 -6.10
N THR A 148 10.25 -12.23 -5.91
CA THR A 148 10.04 -11.12 -4.98
C THR A 148 9.52 -11.73 -3.69
N SER A 149 10.37 -11.84 -2.67
CA SER A 149 9.93 -12.25 -1.33
C SER A 149 9.46 -11.00 -0.59
N SER A 150 8.16 -10.94 -0.30
CA SER A 150 7.61 -9.94 0.62
C SER A 150 7.31 -10.61 1.94
N THR A 151 7.86 -10.07 3.01
CA THR A 151 7.44 -10.47 4.35
C THR A 151 6.79 -9.29 5.04
N CYS A 152 5.79 -9.61 5.83
CA CYS A 152 5.13 -8.67 6.70
C CYS A 152 5.12 -9.29 8.10
N HIS A 153 5.68 -8.58 9.07
CA HIS A 153 5.63 -8.97 10.48
C HIS A 153 4.49 -8.19 11.14
N LEU A 154 3.47 -8.90 11.59
CA LEU A 154 2.40 -8.37 12.44
C LEU A 154 2.71 -8.70 13.89
N LEU A 155 2.37 -7.82 14.83
CA LEU A 155 2.31 -8.09 16.27
C LEU A 155 0.82 -8.18 16.63
N GLY A 156 0.38 -9.37 17.01
CA GLY A 156 -1.04 -9.74 17.00
C GLY A 156 -1.63 -9.64 15.59
N ASN A 157 -2.81 -9.03 15.46
CA ASN A 157 -3.50 -8.80 14.19
C ASN A 157 -3.01 -7.54 13.43
N SER A 158 -1.91 -6.93 13.87
CA SER A 158 -1.54 -5.60 13.40
C SER A 158 -0.12 -5.52 12.85
N LEU A 159 0.01 -4.93 11.65
CA LEU A 159 1.27 -4.82 10.92
C LEU A 159 2.28 -3.91 11.64
N VAL A 160 3.51 -4.40 11.85
CA VAL A 160 4.59 -3.69 12.58
C VAL A 160 5.74 -3.36 11.65
N SER A 161 6.11 -4.28 10.75
CA SER A 161 7.16 -4.04 9.77
C SER A 161 6.91 -4.86 8.52
N TRP A 162 7.40 -4.37 7.39
CA TRP A 162 7.42 -5.15 6.16
C TRP A 162 8.75 -4.92 5.44
N TYR A 163 9.26 -5.97 4.80
CA TYR A 163 10.39 -5.87 3.90
C TYR A 163 10.05 -6.57 2.59
N THR A 164 10.55 -6.03 1.48
CA THR A 164 10.42 -6.67 0.17
C THR A 164 11.81 -6.83 -0.43
N ARG A 165 12.19 -8.07 -0.70
CA ARG A 165 13.49 -8.43 -1.28
C ARG A 165 13.27 -9.07 -2.64
N SER A 166 13.78 -8.41 -3.69
CA SER A 166 13.83 -8.97 -5.04
C SER A 166 15.19 -9.68 -5.20
N HIS A 167 15.19 -11.00 -5.34
CA HIS A 167 16.40 -11.75 -5.67
C HIS A 167 16.55 -11.86 -7.18
N GLY A 168 17.62 -11.28 -7.71
CA GLY A 168 18.08 -11.55 -9.07
C GLY A 168 18.87 -12.84 -9.11
N PHE A 169 18.49 -13.79 -9.96
CA PHE A 169 19.35 -14.90 -10.32
C PHE A 169 20.49 -14.36 -11.21
N CYS A 170 21.73 -14.39 -10.73
CA CYS A 170 22.90 -14.35 -11.60
C CYS A 170 23.21 -15.80 -11.99
N SER A 171 22.87 -16.19 -13.21
CA SER A 171 23.46 -17.39 -13.84
C SER A 171 24.85 -17.04 -14.36
N ASN A 172 25.88 -17.70 -13.81
CA ASN A 172 27.21 -17.80 -14.42
C ASN A 172 27.16 -18.64 -15.69
#